data_AF-A0A1Y1IQL3-F1
#
_entry.id   AF-A0A1Y1IQL3-F1
#
_cell.length_a   1.000
_cell.length_b   1.000
_cell.length_c   1.000
_cell.angle_alpha   90.00
_cell.angle_beta   90.00
_cell.angle_gamma   90.00
#
_symmetry.space_group_name_H-M   'P 1'
#
loop_
_entity.id
_entity.type
_entity.pdbx_description
1 polymer ?
#
loop_
_entity_poly.entity_id
_entity_poly.type
_entity_poly.pdbx_seq_one_letter_code
_entity_poly.pdbx_strand_id
1 'polypeptide(L)'
;MESGRLLNALPVNLRKFVLEAWPVLQQLKFSEKIADFTVALPELKSLLQKDIKSVGEVIRYLNTVLTAIDEEQAAVAKTGGLVKFPPVILIDEANKLATWGDEGQKDLQALLDWLLFVSKQKGQAHAVLVTSEYAFSDWLSQRIPAEFVRVAVIGNFEEGDARSFFEKEVGTPVADAEWDMCHKLLDGNAGFLKRCAGPFRRKQDMSAALDDIVQPIKSAVRSSVNPVKAVGYTSAAFLTVARAVLAADENRVPTAEILMLLKALDTATNENATLRALVQCNVVTVRPVSEWAFDIPRSSFGDWEELVMAPSAVHLCAWKMVLPPLIQAWEAEEAAAKKATASAGAWALLARAFNARKMSDKDDSSGAAK
;
A
#
# COMPACT_ATOMS: atom_id res chain seq x y z
N MET A 1 -22.08 30.42 11.60
CA MET A 1 -23.18 29.45 11.76
C MET A 1 -23.79 28.99 10.43
N GLU A 2 -23.48 29.61 9.29
CA GLU A 2 -24.04 29.22 7.97
C GLU A 2 -23.19 28.21 7.18
N SER A 3 -21.88 28.10 7.48
CA SER A 3 -20.96 27.15 6.83
C SER A 3 -21.29 25.67 7.11
N GLY A 4 -21.97 25.36 8.21
CA GLY A 4 -22.36 23.99 8.57
C GLY A 4 -23.62 23.48 7.85
N ARG A 5 -24.46 24.37 7.30
CA ARG A 5 -25.66 23.98 6.54
C ARG A 5 -25.37 23.74 5.06
N LEU A 6 -24.34 24.38 4.50
CA LEU A 6 -23.95 24.29 3.08
C LEU A 6 -23.12 23.04 2.77
N LEU A 7 -22.24 22.62 3.69
CA LEU A 7 -21.59 21.32 3.59
C LEU A 7 -22.65 20.24 3.47
N ASN A 8 -23.72 20.31 4.26
CA ASN A 8 -24.84 19.36 4.28
C ASN A 8 -25.61 19.14 2.97
N ALA A 9 -25.41 19.97 1.94
CA ALA A 9 -26.06 19.84 0.63
C ALA A 9 -25.19 19.17 -0.45
N LEU A 10 -23.89 18.97 -0.21
CA LEU A 10 -23.02 18.26 -1.15
C LEU A 10 -23.26 16.74 -1.11
N PRO A 11 -23.20 16.03 -2.26
CA PRO A 11 -23.06 14.59 -2.29
C PRO A 11 -21.90 14.18 -1.37
N VAL A 12 -22.10 13.15 -0.56
CA VAL A 12 -21.17 12.77 0.53
C VAL A 12 -19.72 12.64 0.03
N ASN A 13 -19.55 12.13 -1.18
CA ASN A 13 -18.24 11.90 -1.81
C ASN A 13 -17.54 13.21 -2.22
N LEU A 14 -18.29 14.18 -2.75
CA LEU A 14 -17.76 15.49 -3.13
C LEU A 14 -17.44 16.32 -1.89
N ARG A 15 -18.26 16.22 -0.85
CA ARG A 15 -18.02 16.85 0.45
C ARG A 15 -16.74 16.34 1.09
N LYS A 16 -16.49 15.02 1.01
CA LYS A 16 -15.27 14.40 1.51
C LYS A 16 -14.04 14.86 0.74
N PHE A 17 -14.11 14.89 -0.60
CA PHE A 17 -13.05 15.44 -1.45
C PHE A 17 -12.76 16.91 -1.13
N VAL A 18 -13.78 17.76 -1.05
CA VAL A 18 -13.60 19.18 -0.72
C VAL A 18 -13.07 19.36 0.70
N LEU A 19 -13.57 18.64 1.70
CA LEU A 19 -13.08 18.81 3.08
C LEU A 19 -11.65 18.27 3.30
N GLU A 20 -11.26 17.23 2.56
CA GLU A 20 -9.97 16.55 2.78
C GLU A 20 -8.87 17.03 1.81
N ALA A 21 -9.21 17.40 0.57
CA ALA A 21 -8.24 17.89 -0.42
C ALA A 21 -8.08 19.42 -0.41
N TRP A 22 -9.08 20.20 0.04
CA TRP A 22 -9.01 21.67 0.06
C TRP A 22 -7.92 22.24 0.96
N PRO A 23 -7.68 21.72 2.19
CA PRO A 23 -6.54 22.17 3.00
C PRO A 23 -5.20 21.82 2.36
N VAL A 24 -5.12 20.73 1.59
CA VAL A 24 -3.90 20.32 0.86
C VAL A 24 -3.64 21.24 -0.33
N LEU A 25 -4.69 21.61 -1.09
CA LEU A 25 -4.62 22.63 -2.14
C LEU A 25 -4.24 24.01 -1.59
N GLN A 26 -4.63 24.34 -0.36
CA GLN A 26 -4.18 25.56 0.35
C GLN A 26 -2.73 25.47 0.87
N GLN A 27 -2.22 24.26 1.12
CA GLN A 27 -0.85 24.00 1.58
C GLN A 27 0.17 23.86 0.44
N LEU A 28 -0.27 23.95 -0.82
CA LEU A 28 0.60 24.19 -1.98
C LEU A 28 1.23 25.59 -1.87
N LYS A 29 2.11 25.79 -0.88
CA LYS A 29 3.10 26.87 -0.86
C LYS A 29 4.16 26.49 -1.87
N PHE A 30 3.87 26.81 -3.13
CA PHE A 30 4.85 26.85 -4.19
C PHE A 30 6.05 27.70 -3.74
N SER A 31 7.25 27.16 -3.91
CA SER A 31 8.51 27.69 -3.39
C SER A 31 8.73 29.18 -3.65
N GLU A 32 9.48 29.83 -2.76
CA GLU A 32 9.87 31.26 -2.72
C GLU A 32 10.50 31.84 -4.01
N LYS A 33 10.69 31.05 -5.07
CA LYS A 33 11.17 31.51 -6.39
C LYS A 33 10.05 31.92 -7.37
N ILE A 34 8.79 31.90 -6.95
CA ILE A 34 7.61 32.34 -7.73
C ILE A 34 7.12 33.73 -7.25
N ALA A 35 7.98 34.56 -6.66
CA ALA A 35 7.63 35.97 -6.41
C ALA A 35 7.36 36.74 -7.73
N ASP A 36 7.96 36.29 -8.83
CA ASP A 36 7.87 36.95 -10.14
C ASP A 36 6.63 36.55 -10.98
N PHE A 37 5.82 35.60 -10.52
CA PHE A 37 4.62 35.11 -11.24
C PHE A 37 3.30 35.71 -10.69
N THR A 38 3.40 36.83 -9.98
CA THR A 38 2.27 37.54 -9.38
C THR A 38 1.50 38.34 -10.43
N VAL A 39 1.16 37.77 -11.59
CA VAL A 39 0.49 38.49 -12.68
C VAL A 39 -0.92 37.98 -12.99
N ALA A 40 -1.38 36.84 -12.46
CA ALA A 40 -2.72 36.31 -12.78
C ALA A 40 -3.67 36.05 -11.58
N LEU A 41 -3.48 36.70 -10.43
CA LEU A 41 -4.12 36.27 -9.16
C LEU A 41 -5.41 36.96 -8.65
N PRO A 42 -5.90 38.11 -9.14
CA PRO A 42 -7.19 38.63 -8.65
C PRO A 42 -8.39 37.74 -9.03
N GLU A 43 -8.41 37.25 -10.28
CA GLU A 43 -9.47 36.36 -10.79
C GLU A 43 -9.37 34.96 -10.18
N LEU A 44 -8.15 34.42 -10.08
CA LEU A 44 -7.85 33.16 -9.38
C LEU A 44 -8.31 33.21 -7.92
N LYS A 45 -8.08 34.31 -7.21
CA LYS A 45 -8.51 34.49 -5.81
C LYS A 45 -10.03 34.59 -5.68
N SER A 46 -10.72 35.20 -6.65
CA SER A 46 -12.19 35.24 -6.71
C SER A 46 -12.81 33.88 -7.03
N LEU A 47 -12.12 33.06 -7.82
CA LEU A 47 -12.53 31.70 -8.19
C LEU A 47 -12.26 30.69 -7.06
N LEU A 48 -11.16 30.85 -6.31
CA LEU A 48 -10.87 30.11 -5.08
C LEU A 48 -11.87 30.37 -3.95
N GLN A 49 -12.70 31.41 -4.08
CA GLN A 49 -13.77 31.74 -3.13
C GLN A 49 -15.15 31.25 -3.60
N LYS A 50 -15.27 30.67 -4.80
CA LYS A 50 -16.53 30.13 -5.31
C LYS A 50 -16.72 28.69 -4.87
N ASP A 51 -17.94 28.38 -4.42
CA ASP A 51 -18.39 27.00 -4.22
C ASP A 51 -18.33 26.27 -5.58
N ILE A 52 -17.36 25.36 -5.73
CA ILE A 52 -17.27 24.46 -6.88
C ILE A 52 -18.29 23.34 -6.68
N LYS A 53 -19.24 23.22 -7.61
CA LYS A 53 -20.40 22.31 -7.51
C LYS A 53 -20.30 21.10 -8.43
N SER A 54 -19.37 21.08 -9.38
CA SER A 54 -19.21 20.00 -10.35
C SER A 54 -17.76 19.83 -10.82
N VAL A 55 -17.42 18.65 -11.34
CA VAL A 55 -16.13 18.42 -12.01
C VAL A 55 -15.97 19.29 -13.24
N GLY A 56 -17.04 19.56 -13.98
CA GLY A 56 -17.00 20.46 -15.13
C GLY A 56 -16.54 21.87 -14.77
N GLU A 57 -16.88 22.36 -13.57
CA GLU A 57 -16.38 23.65 -13.06
C GLU A 57 -14.90 23.59 -12.68
N VAL A 58 -14.44 22.49 -12.08
CA VAL A 58 -13.01 22.25 -11.81
C VAL A 58 -12.21 22.27 -13.11
N ILE A 59 -12.65 21.49 -14.10
CA ILE A 59 -11.97 21.40 -15.41
C ILE A 59 -11.93 22.77 -16.10
N ARG A 60 -13.06 23.49 -16.10
CA ARG A 60 -13.13 24.84 -16.69
C ARG A 60 -12.16 25.78 -16.00
N TYR A 61 -12.11 25.75 -14.67
CA TYR A 61 -11.19 26.56 -13.88
C TYR A 61 -9.73 26.25 -14.23
N LEU A 62 -9.35 24.96 -14.22
CA LEU A 62 -7.99 24.55 -14.55
C LEU A 62 -7.60 24.94 -15.98
N ASN A 63 -8.51 24.83 -16.95
CA ASN A 63 -8.28 25.30 -18.33
C ASN A 63 -8.02 26.81 -18.41
N THR A 64 -8.71 27.63 -17.62
CA THR A 64 -8.44 29.08 -17.54
C THR A 64 -7.03 29.33 -17.02
N VAL A 65 -6.62 28.62 -15.95
CA VAL A 65 -5.28 28.75 -15.39
C VAL A 65 -4.20 28.31 -16.38
N LEU A 66 -4.38 27.16 -17.05
CA LEU A 66 -3.42 26.67 -18.04
C LEU A 66 -3.29 27.60 -19.25
N THR A 67 -4.42 28.15 -19.73
CA THR A 67 -4.40 29.15 -20.83
C THR A 67 -3.60 30.39 -20.43
N ALA A 68 -3.79 30.90 -19.21
CA ALA A 68 -3.04 32.07 -18.73
C ALA A 68 -1.54 31.78 -18.63
N ILE A 69 -1.15 30.57 -18.19
CA ILE A 69 0.26 30.15 -18.15
C ILE A 69 0.85 30.07 -19.56
N ASP A 70 0.12 29.48 -20.52
CA ASP A 70 0.57 29.38 -21.91
C ASP A 70 0.77 30.77 -22.54
N GLU A 71 -0.16 31.70 -22.31
CA GLU A 71 -0.06 33.08 -22.79
C GLU A 71 1.15 33.81 -22.21
N GLU A 72 1.42 33.65 -20.92
CA GLU A 72 2.58 34.22 -20.26
C GLU A 72 3.89 33.60 -20.78
N GLN A 73 3.95 32.27 -20.92
CA GLN A 73 5.11 31.60 -21.48
C GLN A 73 5.39 32.02 -22.93
N ALA A 74 4.34 32.20 -23.73
CA ALA A 74 4.46 32.71 -25.09
C ALA A 74 4.94 34.17 -25.13
N ALA A 75 4.53 35.00 -24.17
CA ALA A 75 5.02 36.37 -24.04
C ALA A 75 6.51 36.42 -23.65
N VAL A 76 6.93 35.58 -22.69
CA VAL A 76 8.33 35.43 -22.27
C VAL A 76 9.21 34.92 -23.42
N ALA A 77 8.72 33.96 -24.19
CA ALA A 77 9.43 33.43 -25.36
C ALA A 77 9.71 34.54 -26.40
N LYS A 78 8.72 35.41 -26.65
CA LYS A 78 8.85 36.53 -27.60
C LYS A 78 9.90 37.56 -27.18
N THR A 79 10.18 37.71 -25.89
CA THR A 79 11.20 38.62 -25.37
C THR A 79 12.58 37.96 -25.23
N GLY A 80 12.75 36.73 -25.72
CA GLY A 80 13.99 35.97 -25.62
C GLY A 80 14.26 35.41 -24.21
N GLY A 81 13.26 35.43 -23.33
CA GLY A 81 13.35 34.81 -22.01
C GLY A 81 13.32 33.28 -22.10
N LEU A 82 13.85 32.63 -21.07
CA LEU A 82 13.80 31.17 -20.97
C LEU A 82 12.34 30.70 -20.82
N VAL A 83 11.87 29.89 -21.76
CA VAL A 83 10.57 29.19 -21.64
C VAL A 83 10.66 28.23 -20.46
N LYS A 84 9.74 28.41 -19.50
CA LYS A 84 9.68 27.59 -18.28
C LYS A 84 9.00 26.24 -18.58
N PHE A 85 9.34 25.23 -17.78
CA PHE A 85 8.74 23.90 -17.87
C PHE A 85 7.21 23.95 -17.74
N PRO A 86 6.47 22.99 -18.34
CA PRO A 86 5.03 22.88 -18.15
C PRO A 86 4.67 22.79 -16.66
N PRO A 87 3.57 23.41 -16.21
CA PRO A 87 3.10 23.32 -14.83
C PRO A 87 2.78 21.88 -14.43
N VAL A 88 2.84 21.59 -13.13
CA VAL A 88 2.49 20.27 -12.57
C VAL A 88 1.17 20.36 -11.81
N ILE A 89 0.20 19.55 -12.21
CA ILE A 89 -1.05 19.30 -11.49
C ILE A 89 -0.81 18.12 -10.55
N LEU A 90 -0.95 18.35 -9.25
CA LEU A 90 -0.77 17.32 -8.22
C LEU A 90 -2.10 17.01 -7.54
N ILE A 91 -2.49 15.74 -7.52
CA ILE A 91 -3.64 15.24 -6.75
C ILE A 91 -3.12 14.34 -5.64
N ASP A 92 -3.14 14.84 -4.41
CA ASP A 92 -2.77 14.08 -3.22
C ASP A 92 -3.93 13.19 -2.75
N GLU A 93 -3.60 12.06 -2.14
CA GLU A 93 -4.54 10.99 -1.75
C GLU A 93 -5.50 10.60 -2.91
N ALA A 94 -4.92 10.39 -4.09
CA ALA A 94 -5.64 10.09 -5.32
C ALA A 94 -6.50 8.82 -5.25
N ASN A 95 -6.20 7.88 -4.33
CA ASN A 95 -7.04 6.73 -3.98
C ASN A 95 -8.49 7.13 -3.63
N LYS A 96 -8.73 8.35 -3.15
CA LYS A 96 -10.09 8.84 -2.91
C LYS A 96 -10.92 8.92 -4.18
N LEU A 97 -10.32 9.08 -5.36
CA LEU A 97 -11.02 9.01 -6.65
C LEU A 97 -11.69 7.64 -6.86
N ALA A 98 -11.11 6.56 -6.34
CA ALA A 98 -11.66 5.21 -6.43
C ALA A 98 -12.96 5.04 -5.62
N THR A 99 -13.23 5.94 -4.67
CA THR A 99 -14.41 5.89 -3.80
C THR A 99 -15.64 6.58 -4.39
N TRP A 100 -15.53 7.13 -5.61
CA TRP A 100 -16.65 7.80 -6.27
C TRP A 100 -17.72 6.77 -6.63
N GLY A 101 -18.92 6.91 -6.07
CA GLY A 101 -20.05 6.03 -6.36
C GLY A 101 -20.49 6.08 -7.82
N ASP A 102 -21.40 5.18 -8.20
CA ASP A 102 -21.87 4.99 -9.59
C ASP A 102 -22.36 6.29 -10.25
N GLU A 103 -23.02 7.15 -9.48
CA GLU A 103 -23.52 8.45 -9.95
C GLU A 103 -22.39 9.41 -10.36
N GLY A 104 -21.19 9.25 -9.80
CA GLY A 104 -20.01 10.10 -10.07
C GLY A 104 -19.07 9.54 -11.15
N GLN A 105 -19.32 8.35 -11.71
CA GLN A 105 -18.37 7.71 -12.61
C GLN A 105 -18.16 8.50 -13.92
N LYS A 106 -19.19 9.18 -14.44
CA LYS A 106 -19.06 10.04 -15.62
C LYS A 106 -18.13 11.23 -15.37
N ASP A 107 -18.30 11.88 -14.23
CA ASP A 107 -17.49 13.02 -13.83
C ASP A 107 -16.05 12.60 -13.55
N LEU A 108 -15.85 11.45 -12.90
CA LEU A 108 -14.53 10.86 -12.70
C LEU A 108 -13.84 10.59 -14.04
N GLN A 109 -14.52 9.93 -14.98
CA GLN A 109 -13.94 9.63 -16.29
C GLN A 109 -13.59 10.93 -17.03
N ALA A 110 -14.47 11.94 -16.99
CA ALA A 110 -14.20 13.25 -17.58
C ALA A 110 -12.95 13.92 -16.98
N LEU A 111 -12.72 13.79 -15.67
CA LEU A 111 -11.51 14.28 -15.02
C LEU A 111 -10.26 13.54 -15.50
N LEU A 112 -10.30 12.20 -15.56
CA LEU A 112 -9.17 11.38 -16.00
C LEU A 112 -8.83 11.63 -17.48
N ASP A 113 -9.84 11.70 -18.35
CA ASP A 113 -9.70 12.02 -19.76
C ASP A 113 -9.11 13.42 -19.94
N TRP A 114 -9.55 14.38 -19.14
CA TRP A 114 -9.01 15.74 -19.16
C TRP A 114 -7.54 15.77 -18.72
N LEU A 115 -7.16 15.05 -17.65
CA LEU A 115 -5.77 14.94 -17.20
C LEU A 115 -4.87 14.35 -18.30
N LEU A 116 -5.34 13.32 -19.01
CA LEU A 116 -4.64 12.73 -20.15
C LEU A 116 -4.52 13.71 -21.32
N PHE A 117 -5.60 14.44 -21.62
CA PHE A 117 -5.63 15.44 -22.68
C PHE A 117 -4.59 16.54 -22.43
N VAL A 118 -4.60 17.17 -21.25
CA VAL A 118 -3.67 18.27 -20.96
C VAL A 118 -2.23 17.80 -20.84
N SER A 119 -2.00 16.56 -20.38
CA SER A 119 -0.64 16.07 -20.13
C SER A 119 0.03 15.36 -21.30
N LYS A 120 -0.69 14.49 -22.02
CA LYS A 120 -0.12 13.68 -23.10
C LYS A 120 -0.43 14.23 -24.48
N GLN A 121 -1.64 14.76 -24.68
CA GLN A 121 -2.07 15.21 -26.01
C GLN A 121 -1.66 16.66 -26.28
N LYS A 122 -1.82 17.54 -25.28
CA LYS A 122 -1.48 18.96 -25.40
C LYS A 122 -0.09 19.31 -24.88
N GLY A 123 0.46 18.53 -23.95
CA GLY A 123 1.73 18.83 -23.29
C GLY A 123 1.71 20.15 -22.49
N GLN A 124 0.52 20.62 -22.11
CA GLN A 124 0.29 21.87 -21.40
C GLN A 124 0.59 21.76 -19.90
N ALA A 125 0.57 20.55 -19.35
CA ALA A 125 0.88 20.29 -17.95
C ALA A 125 1.44 18.88 -17.76
N HIS A 126 2.03 18.62 -16.60
CA HIS A 126 2.20 17.26 -16.10
C HIS A 126 1.11 16.96 -15.08
N ALA A 127 0.61 15.74 -15.04
CA ALA A 127 -0.32 15.28 -14.01
C ALA A 127 0.37 14.24 -13.12
N VAL A 128 0.36 14.47 -11.82
CA VAL A 128 0.93 13.57 -10.81
C VAL A 128 -0.18 13.20 -9.82
N LEU A 129 -0.49 11.91 -9.76
CA LEU A 129 -1.44 11.33 -8.81
C LEU A 129 -0.63 10.68 -7.68
N VAL A 130 -0.76 11.20 -6.47
CA VAL A 130 -0.02 10.74 -5.29
C VAL A 130 -0.97 9.96 -4.39
N THR A 131 -0.53 8.81 -3.90
CA THR A 131 -1.32 8.00 -2.98
C THR A 131 -0.43 7.19 -2.05
N SER A 132 -0.96 6.88 -0.87
CA SER A 132 -0.38 5.92 0.06
C SER A 132 -0.86 4.48 -0.17
N GLU A 133 -1.83 4.26 -1.06
CA GLU A 133 -2.45 2.95 -1.30
C GLU A 133 -1.99 2.30 -2.60
N TYR A 134 -1.34 1.14 -2.50
CA TYR A 134 -0.84 0.43 -3.68
C TYR A 134 -1.97 -0.03 -4.63
N ALA A 135 -3.09 -0.47 -4.08
CA ALA A 135 -4.25 -0.95 -4.85
C ALA A 135 -4.83 0.11 -5.80
N PHE A 136 -4.48 1.39 -5.63
CA PHE A 136 -4.87 2.46 -6.54
C PHE A 136 -4.28 2.27 -7.95
N SER A 137 -3.07 1.72 -8.07
CA SER A 137 -2.43 1.46 -9.37
C SER A 137 -3.28 0.50 -10.23
N ASP A 138 -3.71 -0.61 -9.63
CA ASP A 138 -4.60 -1.59 -10.26
C ASP A 138 -5.95 -0.99 -10.67
N TRP A 139 -6.49 -0.10 -9.82
CA TRP A 139 -7.74 0.58 -10.11
C TRP A 139 -7.60 1.58 -11.28
N LEU A 140 -6.46 2.26 -11.36
CA LEU A 140 -6.16 3.25 -12.39
C LEU A 140 -5.91 2.59 -13.74
N SER A 141 -5.21 1.44 -13.78
CA SER A 141 -4.92 0.70 -15.02
C SER A 141 -6.17 0.15 -15.71
N GLN A 142 -7.26 -0.03 -14.97
CA GLN A 142 -8.57 -0.41 -15.53
C GLN A 142 -9.29 0.76 -16.23
N ARG A 143 -8.83 2.00 -16.03
CA ARG A 143 -9.47 3.23 -16.52
C ARG A 143 -8.61 3.98 -17.53
N ILE A 144 -7.29 3.89 -17.38
CA ILE A 144 -6.32 4.54 -18.24
C ILE A 144 -5.39 3.47 -18.81
N PRO A 145 -5.19 3.45 -20.14
CA PRO A 145 -4.21 2.55 -20.75
C PRO A 145 -2.80 2.73 -20.16
N ALA A 146 -2.13 1.62 -19.89
CA ALA A 146 -0.86 1.59 -19.16
C ALA A 146 0.24 2.44 -19.81
N GLU A 147 0.23 2.58 -21.14
CA GLU A 147 1.18 3.40 -21.90
C GLU A 147 1.12 4.90 -21.56
N PHE A 148 0.02 5.37 -20.97
CA PHE A 148 -0.14 6.77 -20.57
C PHE A 148 0.20 7.05 -19.11
N VAL A 149 0.40 6.00 -18.30
CA VAL A 149 0.69 6.12 -16.86
C VAL A 149 2.11 5.65 -16.58
N ARG A 150 2.87 6.46 -15.85
CA ARG A 150 4.15 6.03 -15.28
C ARG A 150 3.99 5.97 -13.77
N VAL A 151 4.18 4.79 -13.20
CA VAL A 151 4.16 4.60 -11.74
C VAL A 151 5.58 4.76 -11.21
N ALA A 152 5.72 5.57 -10.17
CA ALA A 152 6.95 5.69 -9.39
C ALA A 152 6.61 5.44 -7.92
N VAL A 153 7.42 4.63 -7.25
CA VAL A 153 7.24 4.34 -5.82
C VAL A 153 8.33 5.06 -5.06
N ILE A 154 7.92 5.95 -4.15
CA ILE A 154 8.84 6.65 -3.25
C ILE A 154 9.17 5.70 -2.10
N GLY A 155 10.45 5.39 -1.94
CA GLY A 155 10.96 4.53 -0.87
C GLY A 155 11.17 5.22 0.48
N ASN A 156 11.70 4.43 1.41
CA ASN A 156 12.26 4.96 2.65
C ASN A 156 13.55 5.76 2.38
N PHE A 157 13.97 6.57 3.34
CA PHE A 157 15.28 7.24 3.28
C PHE A 157 16.42 6.22 3.28
N GLU A 158 17.53 6.58 2.63
CA GLU A 158 18.80 5.89 2.87
C GLU A 158 19.28 6.13 4.31
N GLU A 159 20.10 5.24 4.85
CA GLU A 159 20.50 5.25 6.26
C GLU A 159 21.03 6.61 6.75
N GLY A 160 21.88 7.28 5.96
CA GLY A 160 22.45 8.58 6.32
C GLY A 160 21.40 9.71 6.38
N ASP A 161 20.49 9.73 5.41
CA ASP A 161 19.38 10.69 5.37
C ASP A 161 18.35 10.39 6.46
N ALA A 162 18.09 9.11 6.73
CA ALA A 162 17.22 8.64 7.79
C ALA A 162 17.73 9.10 9.15
N ARG A 163 19.04 8.96 9.41
CA ARG A 163 19.67 9.43 10.65
C ARG A 163 19.56 10.93 10.79
N SER A 164 19.94 11.67 9.74
CA SER A 164 19.89 13.13 9.73
C SER A 164 18.46 13.64 9.98
N PHE A 165 17.47 13.00 9.37
CA PHE A 165 16.06 13.29 9.59
C PHE A 165 15.64 12.99 11.04
N PHE A 166 16.00 11.82 11.56
CA PHE A 166 15.65 11.42 12.92
C PHE A 166 16.27 12.32 13.98
N GLU A 167 17.58 12.61 13.88
CA GLU A 167 18.29 13.51 14.80
C GLU A 167 17.71 14.93 14.76
N LYS A 168 17.28 15.40 13.59
CA LYS A 168 16.54 16.66 13.45
C LYS A 168 15.20 16.62 14.19
N GLU A 169 14.43 15.54 14.04
CA GLU A 169 13.15 15.35 14.75
C GLU A 169 13.36 15.14 16.26
N VAL A 170 14.48 14.57 16.70
CA VAL A 170 14.84 14.44 18.12
C VAL A 170 15.33 15.78 18.69
N GLY A 171 16.09 16.56 17.90
CA GLY A 171 16.68 17.84 18.26
C GLY A 171 18.14 17.75 18.76
N THR A 172 18.72 16.54 18.80
CA THR A 172 20.09 16.28 19.22
C THR A 172 20.65 15.07 18.47
N PRO A 173 22.00 14.96 18.35
CA PRO A 173 22.63 13.73 17.87
C PRO A 173 22.20 12.51 18.69
N VAL A 174 22.11 11.36 18.05
CA VAL A 174 21.73 10.09 18.67
C VAL A 174 22.96 9.17 18.70
N ALA A 175 23.17 8.46 19.81
CA ALA A 175 24.27 7.52 19.93
C ALA A 175 24.16 6.39 18.91
N ASP A 176 25.28 5.91 18.37
CA ASP A 176 25.29 4.91 17.29
C ASP A 176 24.50 3.65 17.65
N ALA A 177 24.64 3.12 18.87
CA ALA A 177 23.90 1.94 19.30
C ALA A 177 22.36 2.14 19.31
N GLU A 178 21.91 3.34 19.67
CA GLU A 178 20.47 3.69 19.66
C GLU A 178 19.99 3.89 18.22
N TRP A 179 20.82 4.50 17.36
CA TRP A 179 20.54 4.65 15.94
C TRP A 179 20.45 3.30 15.23
N ASP A 180 21.42 2.40 15.44
CA ASP A 180 21.44 1.07 14.86
C ASP A 180 20.17 0.29 15.22
N MET A 181 19.71 0.41 16.47
CA MET A 181 18.45 -0.20 16.91
C MET A 181 17.23 0.43 16.20
N CYS A 182 17.19 1.76 16.11
CA CYS A 182 16.14 2.51 15.42
C CYS A 182 16.06 2.12 13.94
N HIS A 183 17.18 2.24 13.22
CA HIS A 183 17.28 1.98 11.80
C HIS A 183 16.97 0.52 11.47
N LYS A 184 17.46 -0.43 12.28
CA LYS A 184 17.14 -1.85 12.09
C LYS A 184 15.64 -2.16 12.15
N LEU A 185 14.85 -1.38 12.90
CA LEU A 185 13.42 -1.63 13.08
C LEU A 185 12.50 -0.70 12.28
N LEU A 186 12.90 0.55 12.08
CA LEU A 186 12.11 1.57 11.40
C LEU A 186 12.59 1.83 9.98
N ASP A 187 13.78 1.31 9.64
CA ASP A 187 14.47 1.57 8.38
C ASP A 187 14.58 3.09 8.16
N GLY A 188 14.47 3.56 6.93
CA GLY A 188 14.35 4.99 6.64
C GLY A 188 12.94 5.57 6.63
N ASN A 189 11.93 4.92 7.24
CA ASN A 189 10.55 5.40 7.07
C ASN A 189 10.28 6.69 7.84
N ALA A 190 10.18 7.82 7.13
CA ALA A 190 9.99 9.15 7.70
C ALA A 190 8.84 9.24 8.73
N GLY A 191 7.69 8.63 8.42
CA GLY A 191 6.52 8.67 9.28
C GLY A 191 6.70 7.90 10.59
N PHE A 192 7.46 6.80 10.59
CA PHE A 192 7.78 6.06 11.81
C PHE A 192 8.94 6.68 12.58
N LEU A 193 9.98 7.15 11.89
CA LEU A 193 11.08 7.90 12.50
C LEU A 193 10.54 9.11 13.29
N LYS A 194 9.64 9.90 12.67
CA LYS A 194 8.98 11.02 13.33
C LYS A 194 8.14 10.59 14.54
N ARG A 195 7.39 9.49 14.42
CA ARG A 195 6.60 8.93 15.54
C ARG A 195 7.48 8.43 16.67
N CYS A 196 8.70 7.96 16.38
CA CYS A 196 9.68 7.48 17.36
C CYS A 196 10.42 8.61 18.07
N ALA A 197 10.72 9.69 17.35
CA ALA A 197 11.52 10.79 17.87
C ALA A 197 10.90 11.41 19.15
N GLY A 198 9.58 11.53 19.21
CA GLY A 198 8.86 12.04 20.38
C GLY A 198 9.05 11.18 21.64
N PRO A 199 8.66 9.88 21.62
CA PRO A 199 8.94 8.93 22.69
C PRO A 199 10.42 8.86 23.08
N PHE A 200 11.33 8.79 22.09
CA PHE A 200 12.77 8.74 22.35
C PHE A 200 13.25 9.99 23.09
N ARG A 201 12.87 11.19 22.65
CA ARG A 201 13.23 12.45 23.32
C ARG A 201 12.82 12.47 24.80
N ARG A 202 11.67 11.89 25.14
CA ARG A 202 11.14 11.83 26.51
C ARG A 202 11.83 10.78 27.37
N LYS A 203 12.11 9.60 26.80
CA LYS A 203 12.58 8.43 27.55
C LYS A 203 14.10 8.30 27.56
N GLN A 204 14.78 8.84 26.54
CA GLN A 204 16.21 8.67 26.29
C GLN A 204 16.61 7.19 26.23
N ASP A 205 15.70 6.36 25.70
CA ASP A 205 15.82 4.91 25.57
C ASP A 205 15.07 4.49 24.30
N MET A 206 15.81 4.02 23.29
CA MET A 206 15.25 3.64 22.00
C MET A 206 14.39 2.38 22.11
N SER A 207 14.77 1.41 22.96
CA SER A 207 13.97 0.20 23.15
C SER A 207 12.58 0.57 23.69
N ALA A 208 12.53 1.42 24.70
CA ALA A 208 11.28 1.89 25.29
C ALA A 208 10.48 2.81 24.33
N ALA A 209 11.16 3.56 23.46
CA ALA A 209 10.51 4.38 22.43
C ALA A 209 9.89 3.52 21.32
N LEU A 210 10.60 2.52 20.84
CA LEU A 210 10.14 1.58 19.82
C LEU A 210 8.95 0.76 20.32
N ASP A 211 8.98 0.31 21.57
CA ASP A 211 7.85 -0.41 22.14
C ASP A 211 6.55 0.41 22.08
N ASP A 212 6.58 1.72 22.36
CA ASP A 212 5.37 2.58 22.27
C ASP A 212 4.74 2.55 20.87
N ILE A 213 5.57 2.47 19.82
CA ILE A 213 5.11 2.50 18.42
C ILE A 213 4.67 1.11 17.96
N VAL A 214 5.35 0.07 18.45
CA VAL A 214 5.14 -1.31 18.03
C VAL A 214 3.91 -1.92 18.74
N GLN A 215 3.62 -1.54 19.99
CA GLN A 215 2.52 -2.12 20.77
C GLN A 215 1.14 -2.07 20.06
N PRO A 216 0.70 -0.95 19.48
CA PRO A 216 -0.55 -0.91 18.72
C PRO A 216 -0.57 -1.89 17.53
N ILE A 217 0.58 -2.08 16.88
CA ILE A 217 0.71 -2.93 15.68
C ILE A 217 0.80 -4.41 16.05
N LYS A 218 1.41 -4.77 17.19
CA LYS A 218 1.42 -6.16 17.71
C LYS A 218 0.01 -6.72 17.82
N SER A 219 -0.94 -5.93 18.30
CA SER A 219 -2.35 -6.33 18.39
C SER A 219 -2.97 -6.55 17.01
N ALA A 220 -2.73 -5.64 16.05
CA ALA A 220 -3.22 -5.79 14.68
C ALA A 220 -2.66 -7.06 14.01
N VAL A 221 -1.36 -7.34 14.15
CA VAL A 221 -0.73 -8.56 13.61
C VAL A 221 -1.34 -9.83 14.18
N ARG A 222 -1.65 -9.87 15.48
CA ARG A 222 -2.34 -11.03 16.09
C ARG A 222 -3.74 -11.22 15.51
N SER A 223 -4.46 -10.13 15.24
CA SER A 223 -5.76 -10.19 14.58
C SER A 223 -5.66 -10.68 13.13
N SER A 224 -4.59 -10.34 12.41
CA SER A 224 -4.33 -10.83 11.03
C SER A 224 -4.10 -12.34 10.96
N VAL A 225 -3.60 -12.97 12.03
CA VAL A 225 -3.46 -14.43 12.11
C VAL A 225 -4.82 -15.12 12.17
N ASN A 226 -5.85 -14.47 12.70
CA ASN A 226 -7.20 -15.02 12.81
C ASN A 226 -8.19 -14.16 12.02
N PRO A 227 -8.12 -14.19 10.68
CA PRO A 227 -9.00 -13.39 9.85
C PRO A 227 -10.46 -13.79 10.05
N VAL A 228 -11.35 -12.79 10.03
CA VAL A 228 -12.79 -13.04 9.93
C VAL A 228 -13.06 -13.72 8.58
N LYS A 229 -13.88 -14.77 8.53
CA LYS A 229 -14.13 -15.58 7.31
C LYS A 229 -14.46 -14.78 6.04
N ALA A 230 -14.96 -13.57 6.16
CA ALA A 230 -15.35 -12.70 5.04
C ALA A 230 -14.20 -11.94 4.35
N VAL A 231 -12.97 -11.98 4.87
CA VAL A 231 -11.88 -11.11 4.37
C VAL A 231 -11.06 -11.68 3.22
N GLY A 232 -11.41 -12.86 2.70
CA GLY A 232 -10.83 -13.40 1.46
C GLY A 232 -9.45 -14.07 1.57
N TYR A 233 -8.89 -14.23 2.78
CA TYR A 233 -7.68 -15.02 3.04
C TYR A 233 -7.82 -15.85 4.33
N THR A 234 -6.96 -16.86 4.49
CA THR A 234 -6.92 -17.77 5.66
C THR A 234 -5.69 -17.51 6.54
N SER A 235 -5.73 -17.96 7.79
CA SER A 235 -4.56 -17.98 8.68
C SER A 235 -3.34 -18.66 8.03
N ALA A 236 -3.56 -19.79 7.37
CA ALA A 236 -2.51 -20.55 6.69
C ALA A 236 -1.88 -19.76 5.54
N ALA A 237 -2.69 -19.06 4.74
CA ALA A 237 -2.19 -18.18 3.68
C ALA A 237 -1.34 -17.06 4.26
N PHE A 238 -1.85 -16.34 5.26
CA PHE A 238 -1.09 -15.26 5.91
C PHE A 238 0.23 -15.74 6.51
N LEU A 239 0.19 -16.80 7.34
CA LEU A 239 1.38 -17.35 8.00
C LEU A 239 2.41 -17.87 6.99
N THR A 240 1.96 -18.45 5.87
CA THR A 240 2.85 -18.91 4.80
C THR A 240 3.59 -17.74 4.15
N VAL A 241 2.87 -16.68 3.79
CA VAL A 241 3.49 -15.47 3.21
C VAL A 241 4.42 -14.80 4.21
N ALA A 242 3.97 -14.64 5.46
CA ALA A 242 4.77 -13.98 6.48
C ALA A 242 6.04 -14.78 6.82
N ARG A 243 5.97 -16.11 6.84
CA ARG A 243 7.14 -16.97 7.01
C ARG A 243 8.13 -16.80 5.87
N ALA A 244 7.66 -16.81 4.61
CA ALA A 244 8.52 -16.61 3.44
C ALA A 244 9.22 -15.25 3.51
N VAL A 245 8.48 -14.19 3.81
CA VAL A 245 9.03 -12.84 3.98
C VAL A 245 10.04 -12.76 5.12
N LEU A 246 9.78 -13.37 6.27
CA LEU A 246 10.73 -13.35 7.40
C LEU A 246 11.99 -14.19 7.17
N ALA A 247 11.92 -15.20 6.30
CA ALA A 247 13.04 -16.07 5.98
C ALA A 247 13.91 -15.53 4.83
N ALA A 248 13.35 -14.66 3.99
CA ALA A 248 14.07 -14.09 2.86
C ALA A 248 15.11 -13.05 3.31
N ASP A 249 16.22 -13.00 2.57
CA ASP A 249 17.19 -11.94 2.71
C ASP A 249 16.50 -10.59 2.52
N GLU A 250 16.81 -9.64 3.40
CA GLU A 250 16.25 -8.28 3.39
C GLU A 250 14.72 -8.21 3.60
N ASN A 251 14.05 -9.33 3.93
CA ASN A 251 12.62 -9.44 4.25
C ASN A 251 11.67 -9.09 3.09
N ARG A 252 11.97 -9.59 1.90
CA ARG A 252 11.20 -9.37 0.67
C ARG A 252 11.22 -10.62 -0.21
N VAL A 253 10.09 -10.94 -0.84
CA VAL A 253 9.94 -12.14 -1.67
C VAL A 253 9.34 -11.75 -3.02
N PRO A 254 9.82 -12.27 -4.15
CA PRO A 254 9.18 -12.03 -5.45
C PRO A 254 7.70 -12.45 -5.44
N THR A 255 6.83 -11.63 -6.05
CA THR A 255 5.39 -11.92 -6.10
C THR A 255 5.10 -13.31 -6.68
N ALA A 256 5.83 -13.72 -7.71
CA ALA A 256 5.67 -15.03 -8.34
C ALA A 256 5.91 -16.20 -7.36
N GLU A 257 6.90 -16.10 -6.47
CA GLU A 257 7.19 -17.14 -5.48
C GLU A 257 6.07 -17.21 -4.42
N ILE A 258 5.56 -16.07 -3.98
CA ILE A 258 4.41 -16.03 -3.08
C ILE A 258 3.17 -16.67 -3.71
N LEU A 259 2.90 -16.39 -4.98
CA LEU A 259 1.78 -17.01 -5.69
C LEU A 259 1.93 -18.53 -5.79
N MET A 260 3.15 -19.05 -6.02
CA MET A 260 3.43 -20.49 -5.99
C MET A 260 3.16 -21.10 -4.61
N LEU A 261 3.59 -20.43 -3.54
CA LEU A 261 3.35 -20.89 -2.17
C LEU A 261 1.85 -20.91 -1.84
N LEU A 262 1.11 -19.86 -2.23
CA LEU A 262 -0.34 -19.78 -2.03
C LEU A 262 -1.09 -20.85 -2.80
N LYS A 263 -0.65 -21.15 -4.03
CA LYS A 263 -1.21 -22.22 -4.86
C LYS A 263 -1.01 -23.61 -4.23
N ALA A 264 0.14 -23.83 -3.60
CA ALA A 264 0.45 -25.11 -2.95
C ALA A 264 -0.39 -25.39 -1.69
N LEU A 265 -1.02 -24.38 -1.10
CA LEU A 265 -1.84 -24.54 0.11
C LEU A 265 -3.20 -25.20 -0.12
N ASP A 266 -3.58 -25.52 -1.37
CA ASP A 266 -4.82 -26.23 -1.79
C ASP A 266 -6.13 -25.75 -1.12
N THR A 267 -6.11 -24.52 -0.60
CA THR A 267 -7.18 -23.91 0.22
C THR A 267 -7.59 -22.54 -0.30
N ALA A 268 -6.90 -22.02 -1.32
CA ALA A 268 -7.19 -20.74 -1.93
C ALA A 268 -8.10 -20.92 -3.15
N THR A 269 -9.24 -20.23 -3.17
CA THR A 269 -10.18 -20.20 -4.29
C THR A 269 -9.62 -19.50 -5.54
N ASN A 270 -8.41 -18.93 -5.47
CA ASN A 270 -7.55 -18.40 -6.54
C ASN A 270 -6.38 -17.69 -5.83
N GLU A 271 -5.13 -18.07 -6.08
CA GLU A 271 -3.94 -17.53 -5.42
C GLU A 271 -3.82 -16.00 -5.54
N ASN A 272 -4.21 -15.44 -6.69
CA ASN A 272 -4.21 -13.99 -6.92
C ASN A 272 -5.30 -13.31 -6.10
N ALA A 273 -6.48 -13.92 -5.98
CA ALA A 273 -7.55 -13.38 -5.15
C ALA A 273 -7.15 -13.36 -3.67
N THR A 274 -6.46 -14.41 -3.20
CA THR A 274 -5.93 -14.47 -1.84
C THR A 274 -4.84 -13.42 -1.61
N LEU A 275 -3.87 -13.27 -2.52
CA LEU A 275 -2.85 -12.22 -2.39
C LEU A 275 -3.48 -10.83 -2.38
N ARG A 276 -4.44 -10.56 -3.27
CA ARG A 276 -5.19 -9.30 -3.29
C ARG A 276 -5.93 -9.05 -1.98
N ALA A 277 -6.55 -10.08 -1.40
CA ALA A 277 -7.21 -9.98 -0.11
C ALA A 277 -6.22 -9.65 1.03
N LEU A 278 -5.03 -10.25 1.03
CA LEU A 278 -3.96 -9.93 1.98
C LEU A 278 -3.51 -8.47 1.85
N VAL A 279 -3.38 -7.95 0.62
CA VAL A 279 -3.02 -6.54 0.37
C VAL A 279 -4.15 -5.59 0.81
N GLN A 280 -5.40 -5.88 0.43
CA GLN A 280 -6.57 -5.07 0.79
C GLN A 280 -6.80 -4.98 2.29
N CYS A 281 -6.48 -6.04 3.03
CA CYS A 281 -6.56 -6.03 4.49
C CYS A 281 -5.33 -5.39 5.16
N ASN A 282 -4.41 -4.82 4.36
CA ASN A 282 -3.17 -4.22 4.82
C ASN A 282 -2.36 -5.16 5.72
N VAL A 283 -2.38 -6.47 5.41
CA VAL A 283 -1.56 -7.45 6.14
C VAL A 283 -0.26 -7.72 5.42
N VAL A 284 -0.22 -7.61 4.10
CA VAL A 284 1.02 -7.56 3.31
C VAL A 284 0.96 -6.38 2.35
N THR A 285 2.08 -6.01 1.75
CA THR A 285 2.10 -5.07 0.63
C THR A 285 2.80 -5.70 -0.56
N VAL A 286 2.33 -5.34 -1.76
CA VAL A 286 3.01 -5.62 -3.03
C VAL A 286 3.63 -4.30 -3.49
N ARG A 287 4.89 -4.34 -3.88
CA ARG A 287 5.65 -3.16 -4.26
C ARG A 287 6.38 -3.40 -5.59
N PRO A 288 6.09 -2.59 -6.63
CA PRO A 288 6.85 -2.57 -7.86
C PRO A 288 8.28 -2.16 -7.58
N VAL A 289 9.19 -2.78 -8.30
CA VAL A 289 10.55 -2.27 -8.40
C VAL A 289 10.51 -0.90 -9.06
N SER A 290 11.08 0.10 -8.39
CA SER A 290 11.07 1.48 -8.86
C SER A 290 12.45 2.09 -8.73
N GLU A 291 12.82 2.90 -9.71
CA GLU A 291 14.07 3.66 -9.64
C GLU A 291 14.15 4.65 -8.48
N TRP A 292 12.99 4.97 -7.88
CA TRP A 292 12.84 5.92 -6.78
C TRP A 292 12.68 5.22 -5.42
N ALA A 293 12.76 3.87 -5.42
CA ALA A 293 12.78 3.02 -4.25
C ALA A 293 14.21 2.85 -3.73
N PHE A 294 14.82 3.93 -3.22
CA PHE A 294 16.23 3.94 -2.79
C PHE A 294 16.52 3.01 -1.59
N ASP A 295 15.49 2.63 -0.85
CA ASP A 295 15.56 1.69 0.28
C ASP A 295 15.72 0.23 -0.13
N ILE A 296 15.68 -0.07 -1.43
CA ILE A 296 15.98 -1.39 -1.95
C ILE A 296 17.15 -1.28 -2.94
N PRO A 297 18.33 -1.85 -2.63
CA PRO A 297 19.48 -1.78 -3.51
C PRO A 297 19.15 -2.36 -4.88
N ARG A 298 19.57 -1.69 -5.96
CA ARG A 298 19.27 -2.15 -7.33
C ARG A 298 19.81 -3.56 -7.62
N SER A 299 20.94 -3.90 -7.00
CA SER A 299 21.54 -5.24 -7.07
C SER A 299 20.65 -6.34 -6.48
N SER A 300 19.73 -5.99 -5.59
CA SER A 300 18.84 -6.94 -4.91
C SER A 300 17.56 -7.23 -5.71
N PHE A 301 17.29 -6.52 -6.80
CA PHE A 301 16.04 -6.69 -7.56
C PHE A 301 16.05 -7.86 -8.56
N GLY A 302 17.21 -8.39 -8.94
CA GLY A 302 17.30 -9.35 -10.06
C GLY A 302 16.52 -8.84 -11.28
N ASP A 303 15.71 -9.73 -11.88
CA ASP A 303 14.77 -9.41 -12.96
C ASP A 303 13.31 -9.29 -12.45
N TRP A 304 13.11 -8.94 -11.17
CA TRP A 304 11.79 -8.93 -10.56
C TRP A 304 11.02 -7.65 -10.88
N GLU A 305 9.73 -7.80 -11.20
CA GLU A 305 8.83 -6.66 -11.42
C GLU A 305 8.19 -6.18 -10.12
N GLU A 306 7.88 -7.10 -9.20
CA GLU A 306 7.17 -6.83 -7.95
C GLU A 306 7.66 -7.71 -6.80
N LEU A 307 7.60 -7.12 -5.60
CA LEU A 307 8.01 -7.73 -4.34
C LEU A 307 6.85 -7.74 -3.34
N VAL A 308 6.69 -8.83 -2.62
CA VAL A 308 5.83 -8.95 -1.44
C VAL A 308 6.65 -8.73 -0.19
N MET A 309 6.17 -7.86 0.69
CA MET A 309 6.83 -7.55 1.97
C MET A 309 5.78 -7.21 3.05
N ALA A 310 6.25 -7.01 4.29
CA ALA A 310 5.38 -6.49 5.34
C ALA A 310 4.88 -5.08 4.97
N PRO A 311 3.66 -4.66 5.40
CA PRO A 311 3.07 -3.38 5.02
C PRO A 311 3.90 -2.15 5.38
N SER A 312 4.74 -2.28 6.41
CA SER A 312 5.73 -1.28 6.77
C SER A 312 6.86 -1.86 7.61
N ALA A 313 7.92 -1.09 7.84
CA ALA A 313 9.02 -1.47 8.74
C ALA A 313 8.52 -1.82 10.15
N VAL A 314 7.53 -1.10 10.68
CA VAL A 314 6.96 -1.44 12.01
C VAL A 314 6.09 -2.69 11.97
N HIS A 315 5.38 -2.97 10.88
CA HIS A 315 4.73 -4.27 10.72
C HIS A 315 5.78 -5.39 10.67
N LEU A 316 6.88 -5.20 9.94
CA LEU A 316 7.98 -6.15 9.90
C LEU A 316 8.59 -6.38 11.29
N CYS A 317 8.80 -5.31 12.06
CA CYS A 317 9.25 -5.39 13.46
C CYS A 317 8.25 -6.19 14.31
N ALA A 318 6.97 -5.84 14.25
CA ALA A 318 5.92 -6.56 14.97
C ALA A 318 5.84 -8.04 14.54
N TRP A 319 6.03 -8.33 13.24
CA TRP A 319 6.10 -9.68 12.72
C TRP A 319 7.26 -10.46 13.34
N LYS A 320 8.48 -9.91 13.32
CA LYS A 320 9.67 -10.53 13.93
C LYS A 320 9.49 -10.83 15.41
N MET A 321 8.70 -10.02 16.12
CA MET A 321 8.43 -10.23 17.55
C MET A 321 7.29 -11.21 17.83
N VAL A 322 6.25 -11.21 17.00
CA VAL A 322 4.97 -11.89 17.30
C VAL A 322 4.80 -13.19 16.52
N LEU A 323 5.21 -13.23 15.26
CA LEU A 323 4.92 -14.35 14.37
C LEU A 323 5.74 -15.62 14.63
N PRO A 324 7.04 -15.58 14.99
CA PRO A 324 7.81 -16.82 15.19
C PRO A 324 7.15 -17.84 16.13
N PRO A 325 6.68 -17.49 17.35
CA PRO A 325 6.00 -18.47 18.21
C PRO A 325 4.65 -18.93 17.65
N LEU A 326 3.94 -18.07 16.89
CA LEU A 326 2.66 -18.42 16.28
C LEU A 326 2.84 -19.37 15.08
N ILE A 327 3.87 -19.16 14.27
CA ILE A 327 4.26 -20.03 13.17
C ILE A 327 4.62 -21.41 13.72
N GLN A 328 5.44 -21.48 14.78
CA GLN A 328 5.81 -22.75 15.42
C GLN A 328 4.59 -23.51 15.96
N ALA A 329 3.66 -22.82 16.63
CA ALA A 329 2.44 -23.43 17.14
C ALA A 329 1.56 -23.99 15.99
N TRP A 330 1.39 -23.21 14.93
CA TRP A 330 0.64 -23.62 13.73
C TRP A 330 1.28 -24.84 13.05
N GLU A 331 2.60 -24.86 12.87
CA GLU A 331 3.32 -26.00 12.29
C GLU A 331 3.19 -27.28 13.13
N ALA A 332 3.21 -27.14 14.47
CA ALA A 332 2.99 -28.26 15.38
C ALA A 332 1.55 -28.82 15.26
N GLU A 333 0.55 -27.95 15.16
CA GLU A 333 -0.85 -28.34 14.93
C GLU A 333 -1.03 -29.05 13.57
N GLU A 334 -0.42 -28.52 12.51
CA GLU A 334 -0.49 -29.11 11.18
C GLU A 334 0.17 -30.49 11.13
N ALA A 335 1.35 -30.63 11.76
CA ALA A 335 2.03 -31.92 11.89
C ALA A 335 1.21 -32.93 12.69
N ALA A 336 0.57 -32.50 13.78
CA ALA A 336 -0.32 -33.34 14.58
C ALA A 336 -1.55 -33.79 13.77
N ALA A 337 -2.16 -32.88 13.00
CA ALA A 337 -3.30 -33.19 12.13
C ALA A 337 -2.92 -34.20 11.04
N LYS A 338 -1.78 -33.99 10.35
CA LYS A 338 -1.27 -34.95 9.33
C LYS A 338 -1.02 -36.33 9.93
N LYS A 339 -0.45 -36.40 11.15
CA LYS A 339 -0.23 -37.67 11.87
C LYS A 339 -1.55 -38.34 12.26
N ALA A 340 -2.54 -37.59 12.70
CA ALA A 340 -3.87 -38.11 13.02
C ALA A 340 -4.59 -38.67 11.78
N THR A 341 -4.58 -37.95 10.66
CA THR A 341 -5.18 -38.40 9.39
C THR A 341 -4.46 -39.62 8.82
N ALA A 342 -3.13 -39.68 8.90
CA ALA A 342 -2.36 -40.85 8.52
C ALA A 342 -2.70 -42.07 9.41
N SER A 343 -2.88 -41.87 10.71
CA SER A 343 -3.29 -42.93 11.64
C SER A 343 -4.72 -43.41 11.37
N ALA A 344 -5.66 -42.52 11.08
CA ALA A 344 -7.04 -42.85 10.74
C ALA A 344 -7.12 -43.61 9.40
N GLY A 345 -6.32 -43.22 8.40
CA GLY A 345 -6.18 -43.93 7.13
C GLY A 345 -5.57 -45.33 7.31
N ALA A 346 -4.56 -45.46 8.18
CA ALA A 346 -3.96 -46.75 8.53
C ALA A 346 -4.96 -47.68 9.25
N TRP A 347 -5.78 -47.14 10.17
CA TRP A 347 -6.85 -47.89 10.82
C TRP A 347 -7.96 -48.31 9.83
N ALA A 348 -8.32 -47.46 8.87
CA ALA A 348 -9.29 -47.81 7.83
C ALA A 348 -8.77 -48.92 6.89
N LEU A 349 -7.47 -48.90 6.56
CA LEU A 349 -6.81 -49.97 5.79
C LEU A 349 -6.72 -51.28 6.58
N LEU A 350 -6.37 -51.23 7.86
CA LEU A 350 -6.36 -52.39 8.75
C LEU A 350 -7.78 -52.98 8.95
N ALA A 351 -8.80 -52.14 9.11
CA ALA A 351 -10.18 -52.57 9.21
C ALA A 351 -10.68 -53.24 7.92
N ARG A 352 -10.28 -52.72 6.74
CA ARG A 352 -10.55 -53.36 5.43
C ARG A 352 -9.83 -54.70 5.29
N ALA A 353 -8.56 -54.77 5.69
CA ALA A 353 -7.78 -56.02 5.65
C ALA A 353 -8.35 -57.08 6.61
N PHE A 354 -8.80 -56.67 7.80
CA PHE A 354 -9.43 -57.56 8.78
C PHE A 354 -10.78 -58.09 8.28
N ASN A 355 -11.61 -57.24 7.67
CA ASN A 355 -12.89 -57.67 7.08
C ASN A 355 -12.71 -58.56 5.86
N ALA A 356 -11.70 -58.32 5.01
CA ALA A 356 -11.38 -59.18 3.87
C ALA A 356 -10.94 -60.58 4.31
N ARG A 357 -10.16 -60.69 5.40
CA ARG A 357 -9.72 -61.98 5.97
C ARG A 357 -10.90 -62.77 6.56
N LYS A 358 -11.85 -62.08 7.19
CA LYS A 358 -13.08 -62.68 7.74
C LYS A 358 -14.05 -63.22 6.67
N MET A 359 -13.95 -62.73 5.43
CA MET A 359 -14.71 -63.27 4.30
C MET A 359 -13.99 -64.46 3.64
N SER A 360 -12.66 -64.46 3.61
CA SER A 360 -11.84 -65.61 3.16
C SER A 360 -12.05 -66.86 4.03
N ASP A 361 -12.14 -66.71 5.36
CA ASP A 361 -12.31 -67.87 6.27
C ASP A 361 -13.73 -68.47 6.26
N LYS A 362 -14.68 -67.84 5.55
CA LYS A 362 -16.07 -68.34 5.45
C LYS A 362 -16.30 -69.28 4.27
N ASP A 363 -15.46 -69.23 3.25
CA ASP A 363 -15.61 -70.04 2.03
C ASP A 363 -14.97 -71.44 2.15
N ASP A 364 -14.11 -71.68 3.14
CA ASP A 364 -13.48 -72.99 3.38
C ASP A 364 -14.29 -73.94 4.29
N SER A 365 -15.50 -73.53 4.73
CA SER A 365 -16.34 -74.34 5.63
C SER A 365 -17.50 -75.09 4.94
N SER A 366 -17.70 -74.91 3.63
CA SER A 366 -18.67 -75.67 2.84
C SER A 366 -18.01 -76.83 2.09
N GLY A 367 -17.51 -77.82 2.83
CA GLY A 367 -16.76 -78.93 2.23
C GLY A 367 -16.65 -80.20 3.05
N ALA A 368 -17.61 -80.51 3.93
CA ALA A 368 -17.68 -81.86 4.53
C ALA A 368 -19.08 -82.16 5.12
N ALA A 369 -20.00 -82.58 4.26
CA ALA A 369 -21.10 -83.45 4.67
C ALA A 369 -21.52 -84.32 3.47
N LYS A 370 -21.04 -85.56 3.46
CA LYS A 370 -21.64 -86.69 2.76
C LYS A 370 -22.10 -87.68 3.81
#